data_AF-A0A539EEJ4-F1
#
_entry.id   AF-A0A539EEJ4-F1
#
_cell.length_a   1.000
_cell.length_b   1.000
_cell.length_c   1.000
_cell.angle_alpha   90.00
_cell.angle_beta   90.00
_cell.angle_gamma   90.00
#
_symmetry.space_group_name_H-M   'P 1'
#
loop_
_entity.id
_entity.type
_entity.pdbx_description
1 polymer ?
#
loop_
_entity_poly.entity_id
_entity_poly.type
_entity_poly.pdbx_seq_one_letter_code
_entity_poly.pdbx_strand_id
1 'polypeptide(L)'
;MKIYKVEKPLVATNRIPGMEHKHLQVVLDGKTRAVAVDSVGCSPGDWVICVGSSAAREAAGSKEFPSDLTIVGIIDYWKEDQI
;
A
#
# COMPACT_ATOMS: atom_id res chain seq x y z
N MET A 1 0.29 -1.07 12.18
CA MET A 1 0.18 -0.21 10.97
C MET A 1 1.41 0.68 10.90
N LYS A 2 1.74 1.20 9.73
CA LYS A 2 2.84 2.16 9.50
C LYS A 2 2.39 3.25 8.54
N ILE A 3 3.04 4.41 8.64
CA ILE A 3 2.82 5.54 7.74
C ILE A 3 3.78 5.42 6.56
N TYR A 4 3.26 5.60 5.36
CA TYR A 4 4.06 5.71 4.15
C TYR A 4 3.58 6.89 3.30
N LYS A 5 4.45 7.36 2.40
CA LYS A 5 4.07 8.22 1.28
C LYS A 5 4.01 7.39 -0.01
N VAL A 6 2.97 7.55 -0.81
CA VAL A 6 2.87 6.88 -2.12
C VAL A 6 3.84 7.56 -3.09
N GLU A 7 4.78 6.79 -3.65
CA GLU A 7 5.77 7.31 -4.60
C GLU A 7 5.24 7.24 -6.04
N LYS A 8 4.70 6.08 -6.45
CA LYS A 8 4.17 5.85 -7.81
C LYS A 8 3.40 4.53 -7.92
N PRO A 9 2.54 4.36 -8.94
CA PRO A 9 1.97 3.06 -9.28
C PRO A 9 3.05 2.05 -9.65
N LEU A 10 2.85 0.78 -9.26
CA LEU A 10 3.64 -0.35 -9.73
C LEU A 10 2.81 -1.17 -10.71
N VAL A 11 3.28 -1.28 -11.96
CA VAL A 11 2.63 -2.08 -13.00
C VAL A 11 3.37 -3.42 -13.13
N ALA A 12 2.66 -4.52 -12.87
CA ALA A 12 3.17 -5.88 -13.03
C ALA A 12 2.29 -6.65 -14.02
N THR A 13 2.80 -6.88 -15.23
CA THR A 13 2.06 -7.59 -16.30
C THR A 13 2.15 -9.11 -16.20
N ASN A 14 3.06 -9.63 -15.37
CA ASN A 14 3.21 -11.05 -15.09
C ASN A 14 3.21 -11.28 -13.57
N ARG A 15 2.19 -11.97 -13.05
CA ARG A 15 1.99 -12.24 -11.62
C ARG A 15 1.22 -13.53 -11.41
N ILE A 16 1.30 -14.10 -10.21
CA ILE A 16 0.53 -15.29 -9.86
C ILE A 16 -0.98 -15.00 -9.95
N PRO A 17 -1.82 -15.99 -10.32
CA PRO A 17 -3.26 -15.76 -10.49
C PRO A 17 -3.95 -15.19 -9.24
N GLY A 18 -3.50 -15.56 -8.04
CA GLY A 18 -4.08 -15.10 -6.77
C GLY A 18 -3.92 -13.61 -6.46
N MET A 19 -3.09 -12.87 -7.22
CA MET A 19 -3.02 -11.40 -7.09
C MET A 19 -4.10 -10.66 -7.89
N GLU A 20 -4.86 -11.39 -8.72
CA GLU A 20 -6.02 -10.90 -9.46
C GLU A 20 -5.74 -9.62 -10.28
N HIS A 21 -6.57 -8.59 -10.10
CA HIS A 21 -6.51 -7.28 -10.74
C HIS A 21 -6.20 -6.13 -9.77
N LYS A 22 -5.72 -6.43 -8.56
CA LYS A 22 -5.47 -5.40 -7.54
C LYS A 22 -4.38 -4.42 -7.96
N HIS A 23 -4.60 -3.15 -7.63
CA HIS A 23 -3.65 -2.07 -7.82
C HIS A 23 -2.49 -2.20 -6.83
N LEU A 24 -1.28 -1.90 -7.30
CA LEU A 24 -0.07 -1.92 -6.49
C LEU A 24 0.57 -0.53 -6.51
N GLN A 25 1.05 -0.09 -5.36
CA GLN A 25 1.72 1.19 -5.17
C GLN A 25 3.13 0.96 -4.61
N VAL A 26 4.11 1.69 -5.12
CA VAL A 26 5.39 1.85 -4.44
C VAL A 26 5.19 2.89 -3.34
N VAL A 27 5.57 2.54 -2.11
CA VAL A 27 5.38 3.38 -0.92
C VAL A 27 6.70 3.54 -0.15
N LEU A 28 6.93 4.70 0.48
CA LEU A 28 8.18 5.06 1.15
C LEU A 28 7.94 5.47 2.62
N ASP A 29 8.66 4.86 3.57
CA ASP A 29 8.60 5.19 5.01
C ASP A 29 9.67 6.22 5.45
N GLY A 30 10.11 7.05 4.51
CA GLY A 30 11.23 8.00 4.65
C GLY A 30 12.61 7.40 4.33
N LYS A 31 12.78 6.06 4.36
CA LYS A 31 14.06 5.42 4.04
C LYS A 31 13.94 4.23 3.08
N THR A 32 12.93 3.40 3.30
CA THR A 32 12.78 2.11 2.62
C THR A 32 11.57 2.13 1.72
N ARG A 33 11.77 1.70 0.47
CA ARG A 33 10.66 1.44 -0.46
C ARG A 33 10.03 0.08 -0.15
N ALA A 34 8.72 0.04 -0.19
CA ALA A 34 7.93 -1.18 -0.16
C ALA A 34 6.88 -1.16 -1.26
N VAL A 35 6.26 -2.31 -1.53
CA VAL A 35 5.11 -2.44 -2.44
C VAL A 35 3.89 -2.75 -1.59
N ALA A 36 2.83 -1.95 -1.74
CA ALA A 36 1.58 -2.19 -1.04
C ALA A 36 0.44 -2.40 -2.03
N VAL A 37 -0.50 -3.27 -1.67
CA VAL A 37 -1.80 -3.36 -2.35
C VAL A 37 -2.62 -2.11 -2.04
N ASP A 38 -3.23 -1.53 -3.06
CA ASP A 38 -4.10 -0.38 -2.93
C ASP A 38 -5.57 -0.81 -2.99
N SER A 39 -6.21 -0.84 -1.82
CA SER A 39 -7.64 -1.10 -1.65
C SER A 39 -8.47 0.19 -1.53
N VAL A 40 -7.84 1.37 -1.61
CA VAL A 40 -8.46 2.66 -1.25
C VAL A 40 -8.60 3.57 -2.48
N GLY A 41 -7.65 3.54 -3.40
CA GLY A 41 -7.60 4.42 -4.58
C GLY A 41 -6.66 5.61 -4.37
N CYS A 42 -5.42 5.33 -3.98
CA CYS A 42 -4.42 6.35 -3.68
C CYS A 42 -3.71 6.87 -4.94
N SER A 43 -3.18 8.09 -4.84
CA SER A 43 -2.39 8.77 -5.86
C SER A 43 -0.96 9.04 -5.36
N PRO A 44 0.02 9.21 -6.26
CA PRO A 44 1.36 9.66 -5.89
C PRO A 44 1.33 10.94 -5.06
N GLY A 45 2.06 10.94 -3.95
CA GLY A 45 2.09 12.04 -2.98
C GLY A 45 1.20 11.85 -1.76
N ASP A 46 0.20 10.96 -1.81
CA ASP A 46 -0.68 10.69 -0.68
C ASP A 46 0.11 10.09 0.49
N TRP A 47 -0.21 10.56 1.69
CA TRP A 47 0.17 9.92 2.93
C TRP A 47 -0.84 8.84 3.26
N VAL A 48 -0.37 7.65 3.61
CA VAL A 48 -1.24 6.49 3.76
C VAL A 48 -0.90 5.67 5.00
N ILE A 49 -1.94 5.02 5.53
CA ILE A 49 -1.83 4.00 6.56
C ILE A 49 -1.73 2.65 5.86
N CYS A 50 -0.62 1.94 6.07
CA CYS A 50 -0.47 0.56 5.63
C CYS A 50 -0.60 -0.39 6.82
N VAL A 51 -1.33 -1.48 6.63
CA VAL A 51 -1.37 -2.63 7.53
C VAL A 51 -0.54 -3.76 6.92
N GLY A 52 0.17 -4.52 7.75
CA GLY A 52 0.96 -5.66 7.31
C GLY A 52 0.58 -6.96 7.99
N SER A 53 1.38 -8.00 7.78
CA SER A 53 1.15 -9.35 8.34
C SER A 53 -0.20 -9.93 7.87
N SER A 54 -0.79 -10.85 8.63
CA SER A 54 -2.05 -11.53 8.28
C SER A 54 -3.22 -10.59 8.04
N ALA A 55 -3.26 -9.42 8.69
CA ALA A 55 -4.31 -8.42 8.51
C ALA A 55 -4.30 -7.78 7.11
N ALA A 56 -3.15 -7.76 6.41
CA ALA A 56 -3.05 -7.22 5.05
C ALA A 56 -3.87 -8.01 4.02
N ARG A 57 -4.04 -9.32 4.23
CA ARG A 57 -4.84 -10.19 3.37
C ARG A 57 -6.30 -9.78 3.39
N GLU A 58 -6.88 -9.71 4.59
CA GLU A 58 -8.27 -9.31 4.79
C GLU A 58 -8.51 -7.86 4.32
N ALA A 59 -7.56 -6.95 4.58
CA ALA A 59 -7.59 -5.59 4.05
C ALA A 59 -7.50 -5.51 2.51
N ALA A 60 -6.88 -6.49 1.85
CA ALA A 60 -6.86 -6.60 0.38
C ALA A 60 -8.19 -7.15 -0.18
N GLY A 61 -9.07 -7.64 0.70
CA GLY A 61 -10.43 -8.10 0.38
C GLY A 61 -10.66 -9.59 0.61
N SER A 62 -9.65 -10.38 1.01
CA SER A 62 -9.82 -11.82 1.29
C SER A 62 -8.71 -12.36 2.18
N LYS A 63 -9.03 -13.25 3.12
CA LYS A 63 -8.04 -13.92 3.99
C LYS A 63 -7.02 -14.77 3.21
N GLU A 64 -7.36 -15.18 1.99
CA GLU A 64 -6.50 -15.94 1.08
C GLU A 64 -5.67 -15.05 0.14
N PHE A 65 -5.90 -13.73 0.12
CA PHE A 65 -5.18 -12.84 -0.78
C PHE A 65 -3.68 -12.80 -0.42
N PRO A 66 -2.75 -12.94 -1.38
CA PRO A 66 -1.32 -13.02 -1.10
C PRO A 66 -0.69 -11.63 -0.91
N SER A 67 -1.14 -10.88 0.10
CA SER A 67 -0.58 -9.58 0.51
C SER A 67 -0.04 -9.66 1.93
N ASP A 68 1.15 -9.10 2.14
CA ASP A 68 1.74 -8.84 3.45
C ASP A 68 1.79 -7.34 3.79
N LEU A 69 1.34 -6.47 2.87
CA LEU A 69 1.24 -5.02 3.04
C LEU A 69 0.10 -4.44 2.18
N THR A 70 -0.89 -3.83 2.82
CA THR A 70 -2.06 -3.25 2.15
C THR A 70 -2.36 -1.85 2.70
N ILE A 71 -2.65 -0.90 1.80
CA ILE A 71 -3.12 0.44 2.15
C ILE A 71 -4.57 0.35 2.64
N VAL A 72 -4.83 0.91 3.82
CA VAL A 72 -6.16 0.90 4.46
C VAL A 72 -6.76 2.29 4.66
N GLY A 73 -6.01 3.35 4.38
CA GLY A 73 -6.54 4.71 4.41
C GLY A 73 -5.54 5.75 3.94
N ILE A 74 -6.07 6.88 3.46
CA ILE A 74 -5.32 8.11 3.18
C ILE A 74 -5.35 8.97 4.45
N ILE A 75 -4.22 9.59 4.78
CA ILE A 75 -4.05 10.45 5.96
C ILE A 75 -4.26 11.89 5.55
N ASP A 76 -5.29 12.51 6.12
CA ASP A 76 -5.57 13.93 5.89
C ASP A 76 -4.56 14.83 6.61
N TYR A 77 -4.16 15.91 5.94
CA TYR A 77 -3.35 17.00 6.51
C TYR A 77 -2.04 16.56 7.19
N TRP A 78 -1.44 15.43 6.78
CA TRP A 78 -0.17 14.97 7.32
C TRP A 78 0.97 15.90 6.88
N LYS A 79 1.60 16.55 7.86
CA LYS A 79 2.76 17.42 7.63
C LYS A 79 4.02 16.62 7.97
N GLU A 80 4.97 16.54 7.03
CA GLU A 80 6.34 16.16 7.40
C GLU A 80 6.89 17.27 8.29
N ASP A 81 7.26 16.92 9.52
CA ASP A 81 8.08 17.82 10.32
C ASP A 81 9.36 18.11 9.51
N GLN A 82 9.57 19.38 9.16
CA GLN A 82 10.77 19.84 8.48
C GLN A 82 11.93 19.65 9.46
N ILE A 83 12.69 18.56 9.30
CA ILE A 83 13.98 18.37 10.00
C ILE A 83 15.04 19.19 9.29
#